data_AF-A0A8J4CRJ5-F1
#
_entry.id   AF-A0A8J4CRJ5-F1
#
_cell.length_a   1.000
_cell.length_b   1.000
_cell.length_c   1.000
_cell.angle_alpha   90.00
_cell.angle_beta   90.00
_cell.angle_gamma   90.00
#
_symmetry.space_group_name_H-M   'P 1'
#
loop_
_entity.id
_entity.type
_entity.pdbx_description
1 polymer ?
#
loop_
_entity_poly.entity_id
_entity_poly.type
_entity_poly.pdbx_seq_one_letter_code
_entity_poly.pdbx_strand_id
1 'polypeptide(L)'
;MDSNDGILEFWENQRFWGLTWGAPLLPFDWPAWSDSQGNAVQLARPPEREGERSWFIVRTLGTDEEGWRYSTVFSKLNIPRPGGRASKRSSDYVRSRVWRKLVAETLTQPPDQELQPLNQAPWSGGVSAAAEARDAAAGAGGGGSKLAVVLCPDPTSGVHLPALATT
;
A
#
# COMPACT_ATOMS: atom_id res chain seq x y z
N MET A 1 -22.70 -4.70 9.17
CA MET A 1 -21.67 -4.99 8.15
C MET A 1 -21.25 -3.63 7.65
N ASP A 2 -20.14 -3.11 8.18
CA ASP A 2 -19.66 -1.77 7.85
C ASP A 2 -19.05 -1.82 6.45
N SER A 3 -19.87 -1.53 5.46
CA SER A 3 -19.48 -1.42 4.06
C SER A 3 -18.51 -0.24 3.95
N ASN A 4 -17.21 -0.52 3.99
CA ASN A 4 -16.19 0.46 3.60
C ASN A 4 -16.36 0.74 2.10
N ASP A 5 -17.15 1.77 1.77
CA ASP A 5 -17.14 2.64 0.58
C ASP A 5 -16.14 2.24 -0.53
N GLY A 6 -16.41 1.14 -1.24
CA GLY A 6 -15.61 0.69 -2.37
C GLY A 6 -14.17 0.23 -2.04
N ILE A 7 -13.79 -0.05 -0.79
CA ILE A 7 -12.44 -0.56 -0.46
C ILE A 7 -12.46 -2.06 -0.29
N LEU A 8 -11.70 -2.77 -1.13
CA LEU A 8 -11.46 -4.21 -1.00
C LEU A 8 -10.15 -4.46 -0.26
N GLU A 9 -10.12 -5.45 0.63
CA GLU A 9 -8.94 -5.83 1.40
C GLU A 9 -8.47 -7.24 1.02
N PHE A 10 -7.15 -7.38 0.87
CA PHE A 10 -6.48 -8.62 0.47
C PHE A 10 -5.23 -8.81 1.31
N TRP A 11 -4.85 -10.06 1.51
CA TRP A 11 -3.69 -10.45 2.31
C TRP A 11 -2.68 -11.15 1.40
N GLU A 12 -1.49 -10.58 1.29
CA GLU A 12 -0.35 -11.20 0.63
C GLU A 12 0.44 -12.00 1.66
N ASN A 13 0.60 -13.30 1.41
CA ASN A 13 1.23 -14.23 2.34
C ASN A 13 2.52 -14.78 1.73
N GLN A 14 3.58 -14.82 2.53
CA GLN A 14 4.87 -15.35 2.09
C GLN A 14 5.52 -16.24 3.14
N ARG A 15 6.29 -17.21 2.68
CA ARG A 15 7.12 -18.11 3.50
C ARG A 15 8.60 -17.88 3.21
N PHE A 16 9.40 -17.97 4.27
CA PHE A 16 10.85 -17.93 4.16
C PHE A 16 11.39 -19.30 3.81
N TRP A 17 12.16 -19.38 2.73
CA TRP A 17 12.75 -20.62 2.20
C TRP A 17 14.28 -20.68 2.44
N GLY A 18 14.76 -20.05 3.51
CA GLY A 18 16.18 -20.04 3.90
C GLY A 18 17.00 -18.93 3.24
N LEU A 19 16.72 -18.57 1.98
CA LEU A 19 17.39 -17.48 1.27
C LEU A 19 16.46 -16.31 0.92
N THR A 20 15.20 -16.63 0.61
CA THR A 20 14.26 -15.65 0.09
C THR A 20 12.86 -15.87 0.66
N TRP A 21 12.06 -14.81 0.61
CA TRP A 21 10.63 -14.87 0.87
C TRP A 21 9.91 -15.14 -0.45
N GLY A 22 8.99 -16.09 -0.45
CA GLY A 22 8.23 -16.44 -1.65
C GLY A 22 6.86 -16.98 -1.33
N ALA A 23 6.17 -17.47 -2.36
CA ALA A 23 4.86 -18.07 -2.22
C ALA A 23 4.90 -19.21 -1.18
N PRO A 24 3.86 -19.35 -0.35
CA PRO A 24 3.71 -20.51 0.53
C PRO A 24 3.32 -21.72 -0.33
N LEU A 25 4.06 -22.83 -0.20
CA LEU A 25 3.89 -24.02 -1.03
C LEU A 25 3.51 -25.26 -0.22
N LEU A 26 3.46 -25.15 1.12
CA LEU A 26 3.12 -26.29 1.97
C LEU A 26 1.59 -26.46 2.04
N PRO A 27 1.06 -27.69 2.12
CA PRO A 27 -0.39 -27.93 2.12
C PRO A 27 -1.19 -27.28 3.25
N PHE A 28 -0.53 -26.95 4.35
CA PHE A 28 -1.11 -26.31 5.54
C PHE A 28 -0.80 -24.82 5.63
N ASP A 29 -0.12 -24.27 4.62
CA ASP A 29 0.10 -22.83 4.53
C ASP A 29 -1.16 -22.10 4.08
N TRP A 30 -1.22 -20.82 4.43
CA TRP A 30 -2.15 -19.92 3.77
C TRP A 30 -1.76 -19.75 2.30
N PRO A 31 -2.74 -19.54 1.39
CA PRO A 31 -2.46 -19.27 -0.01
C PRO A 31 -1.70 -17.96 -0.16
N ALA A 32 -0.92 -17.81 -1.25
CA ALA A 32 -0.12 -16.59 -1.50
C ALA A 32 -0.95 -15.29 -1.45
N TRP A 33 -2.22 -15.37 -1.84
CA TRP A 33 -3.20 -14.32 -1.69
C TRP A 33 -4.44 -14.86 -0.99
N SER A 34 -4.86 -14.21 0.08
CA SER A 34 -6.05 -14.58 0.84
C SER A 34 -6.94 -13.41 1.18
N ASP A 35 -8.17 -13.71 1.59
CA ASP A 35 -9.01 -12.77 2.33
C ASP A 35 -8.58 -12.70 3.82
N SER A 36 -9.35 -11.97 4.62
CA SER A 36 -9.12 -11.83 6.07
C SER A 36 -9.34 -13.11 6.87
N GLN A 37 -10.00 -14.12 6.29
CA GLN A 37 -10.28 -15.42 6.90
C GLN A 37 -9.24 -16.48 6.49
N GLY A 38 -8.33 -16.15 5.57
CA GLY A 38 -7.31 -17.08 5.06
C GLY A 38 -7.78 -17.91 3.86
N ASN A 39 -8.96 -17.63 3.28
CA ASN A 39 -9.41 -18.31 2.07
C ASN A 39 -8.64 -17.81 0.86
N ALA A 40 -8.37 -18.69 -0.11
CA ALA A 40 -7.65 -18.33 -1.33
C ALA A 40 -8.44 -17.32 -2.16
N VAL A 41 -7.76 -16.25 -2.59
CA VAL A 41 -8.31 -15.27 -3.52
C VAL A 41 -7.47 -15.26 -4.78
N GLN A 42 -8.13 -15.44 -5.93
CA GLN A 42 -7.47 -15.38 -7.21
C GLN A 42 -7.51 -13.95 -7.76
N LEU A 43 -6.34 -13.32 -7.80
CA LEU A 43 -6.19 -12.01 -8.43
C LEU A 43 -5.71 -12.21 -9.87
N ALA A 44 -6.47 -11.69 -10.83
CA ALA A 44 -6.09 -11.75 -12.25
C ALA A 44 -4.70 -11.12 -12.50
N ARG A 45 -4.36 -10.07 -11.74
CA ARG A 45 -3.05 -9.44 -11.74
C ARG A 45 -2.77 -8.84 -10.37
N PRO A 46 -1.97 -9.50 -9.51
CA PRO A 46 -1.55 -8.96 -8.22
C PRO A 46 -0.83 -7.60 -8.37
N PRO A 47 -0.86 -6.72 -7.36
CA PRO A 47 -0.04 -5.50 -7.35
C PRO A 47 1.43 -5.86 -7.10
N GLU A 48 2.34 -5.18 -7.80
CA GLU A 48 3.79 -5.32 -7.54
C GLU A 48 4.31 -4.19 -6.66
N ARG A 49 3.66 -3.03 -6.72
CA ARG A 49 4.06 -1.81 -6.00
C ARG A 49 2.85 -1.07 -5.46
N GLU A 50 3.06 -0.35 -4.37
CA GLU A 50 2.07 0.58 -3.82
C GLU A 50 1.74 1.71 -4.80
N GLY A 51 0.46 2.13 -4.83
CA GLY A 51 -0.09 3.14 -5.74
C GLY A 51 -0.53 2.58 -7.10
N GLU A 52 -0.10 1.37 -7.46
CA GLU A 52 -0.50 0.74 -8.71
C GLU A 52 -2.00 0.45 -8.70
N ARG A 53 -2.77 0.88 -9.73
CA ARG A 53 -4.19 0.52 -9.89
C ARG A 53 -5.03 0.74 -8.62
N SER A 54 -4.71 1.81 -7.89
CA SER A 54 -5.36 2.20 -6.62
C SER A 54 -5.19 1.19 -5.50
N TRP A 55 -4.11 0.40 -5.54
CA TRP A 55 -3.68 -0.47 -4.46
C TRP A 55 -2.77 0.26 -3.49
N PHE A 56 -2.92 0.01 -2.20
CA PHE A 56 -2.07 0.59 -1.16
C PHE A 56 -1.85 -0.39 -0.03
N ILE A 57 -0.71 -0.24 0.65
CA ILE A 57 -0.32 -1.12 1.74
C ILE A 57 -0.86 -0.56 3.05
N VAL A 58 -1.51 -1.41 3.84
CA VAL A 58 -1.98 -1.03 5.17
C VAL A 58 -0.84 -1.17 6.17
N ARG A 59 -0.32 -0.03 6.63
CA ARG A 59 0.70 0.05 7.67
C ARG A 59 0.06 0.38 9.02
N THR A 60 0.45 -0.34 10.05
CA THR A 60 0.00 -0.18 11.44
C THR A 60 1.19 -0.23 12.39
N LEU A 61 0.99 0.05 13.68
CA LEU A 61 2.04 -0.15 14.69
C LEU A 61 2.54 -1.61 14.76
N GLY A 62 1.76 -2.56 14.24
CA GLY A 62 2.10 -3.98 14.21
C GLY A 62 2.90 -4.42 12.98
N THR A 63 3.14 -3.55 12.00
CA THR A 63 3.80 -3.87 10.73
C THR A 63 5.12 -3.11 10.57
N ASP A 64 6.06 -3.63 9.77
CA ASP A 64 7.25 -2.85 9.37
C ASP A 64 6.91 -1.71 8.39
N GLU A 65 7.95 -1.01 7.95
CA GLU A 65 7.89 0.07 6.95
C GLU A 65 7.33 -0.39 5.59
N GLU A 66 7.41 -1.68 5.29
CA GLU A 66 6.86 -2.28 4.08
C GLU A 66 5.46 -2.87 4.29
N GLY A 67 4.90 -2.79 5.50
CA GLY A 67 3.59 -3.32 5.87
C GLY A 67 3.56 -4.81 6.22
N TRP A 68 4.71 -5.47 6.38
CA TRP A 68 4.77 -6.88 6.76
C TRP A 68 4.58 -7.10 8.25
N ARG A 69 3.92 -8.21 8.57
CA ARG A 69 3.87 -8.82 9.90
C ARG A 69 4.58 -10.15 9.86
N TYR A 70 5.42 -10.42 10.85
CA TYR A 70 6.22 -11.65 10.93
C TYR A 70 5.69 -12.63 11.98
N SER A 71 5.85 -13.93 11.72
CA SER A 71 5.49 -15.01 12.65
C SER A 71 6.19 -16.32 12.30
N THR A 72 6.08 -17.31 13.18
CA THR A 72 6.50 -18.69 12.92
C THR A 72 5.47 -19.47 12.08
N VAL A 73 4.18 -19.13 12.22
CA VAL A 73 3.03 -19.72 11.52
C VAL A 73 1.96 -18.66 11.23
N PHE A 74 1.17 -18.86 10.17
CA PHE A 74 0.19 -17.87 9.70
C PHE A 74 -0.92 -17.59 10.72
N SER A 75 -1.42 -18.61 11.41
CA SER A 75 -2.47 -18.49 12.43
C SER A 75 -2.11 -17.57 13.60
N LYS A 76 -0.81 -17.32 13.83
CA LYS A 76 -0.33 -16.43 14.89
C LYS A 76 -0.19 -14.98 14.46
N LEU A 77 -0.33 -14.63 13.18
CA LEU A 77 -0.07 -13.26 12.68
C LEU A 77 -0.97 -12.18 13.30
N ASN A 78 -2.18 -12.55 13.73
CA ASN A 78 -3.12 -11.63 14.36
C ASN A 78 -3.01 -11.59 15.89
N ILE A 79 -2.27 -12.53 16.49
CA ILE A 79 -2.10 -12.59 17.95
C ILE A 79 -1.03 -11.58 18.36
N PRO A 80 -1.31 -10.62 19.26
CA PRO A 80 -0.31 -9.66 19.73
C PRO A 80 0.95 -10.36 20.27
N ARG A 81 2.11 -9.71 20.09
CA ARG A 81 3.41 -10.23 20.52
C ARG A 81 4.18 -9.14 21.27
N PRO A 82 4.88 -9.47 22.37
CA PRO A 82 5.81 -8.53 23.01
C PRO A 82 6.87 -8.05 22.02
N GLY A 83 7.04 -6.74 21.89
CA GLY A 83 7.90 -6.10 20.88
C GLY A 83 7.29 -6.01 19.47
N GLY A 84 6.01 -6.34 19.32
CA GLY A 84 5.27 -6.22 18.06
C GLY A 84 5.57 -7.32 17.05
N ARG A 85 4.91 -7.24 15.89
CA ARG A 85 5.15 -8.11 14.73
C ARG A 85 5.78 -7.39 13.55
N ALA A 86 6.15 -6.13 13.75
CA ALA A 86 6.85 -5.31 12.77
C ALA A 86 8.29 -5.80 12.55
N SER A 87 8.97 -6.29 13.59
CA SER A 87 10.35 -6.75 13.46
C SER A 87 10.44 -8.25 13.18
N LYS A 88 11.15 -8.61 12.10
CA LYS A 88 11.52 -10.00 11.79
C LYS A 88 12.46 -10.55 12.86
N ARG A 89 12.14 -11.71 13.43
CA ARG A 89 13.10 -12.52 14.22
C ARG A 89 13.67 -13.66 13.40
N SER A 90 14.79 -14.22 13.85
CA SER A 90 15.42 -15.40 13.23
C SER A 90 14.49 -16.62 13.19
N SER A 91 13.56 -16.73 14.15
CA SER A 91 12.56 -17.80 14.20
C SER A 91 11.35 -17.59 13.28
N ASP A 92 11.22 -16.42 12.66
CA ASP A 92 10.02 -16.11 11.88
C ASP A 92 10.18 -16.65 10.45
N TYR A 93 9.27 -17.54 10.07
CA TYR A 93 9.29 -18.25 8.78
C TYR A 93 8.12 -17.88 7.87
N VAL A 94 7.16 -17.10 8.37
CA VAL A 94 6.06 -16.58 7.58
C VAL A 94 5.94 -15.08 7.77
N ARG A 95 5.44 -14.42 6.74
CA ARG A 95 5.02 -13.03 6.81
C ARG A 95 3.74 -12.79 6.04
N SER A 96 2.99 -11.78 6.44
CA SER A 96 1.81 -11.34 5.72
C SER A 96 1.71 -9.82 5.68
N ARG A 97 1.17 -9.31 4.59
CA ARG A 97 0.98 -7.88 4.33
C ARG A 97 -0.43 -7.65 3.82
N VAL A 98 -1.07 -6.61 4.35
CA VAL A 98 -2.42 -6.26 3.95
C VAL A 98 -2.37 -5.21 2.85
N TRP A 99 -3.10 -5.50 1.79
CA TRP A 99 -3.31 -4.66 0.64
C TRP A 99 -4.76 -4.22 0.61
N ARG A 100 -4.98 -2.93 0.34
CA ARG A 100 -6.31 -2.41 0.07
C ARG A 100 -6.37 -1.86 -1.33
N LYS A 101 -7.52 -2.03 -1.99
CA LYS A 101 -7.79 -1.53 -3.33
C LYS A 101 -9.02 -0.65 -3.29
N LEU A 102 -8.90 0.59 -3.77
CA LEU A 102 -10.05 1.41 -4.07
C LEU A 102 -10.70 0.91 -5.37
N VAL A 103 -11.91 0.41 -5.25
CA VAL A 103 -12.84 0.21 -6.35
C VAL A 103 -13.58 1.52 -6.49
N ALA A 104 -13.27 2.28 -7.54
CA ALA A 104 -14.14 3.38 -7.91
C ALA A 104 -15.51 2.76 -8.16
N GLU A 105 -16.49 3.06 -7.29
CA GLU A 105 -17.88 2.90 -7.66
C GLU A 105 -18.00 3.61 -8.99
N THR A 106 -18.33 2.83 -10.01
CA THR A 106 -18.68 3.40 -11.30
C THR A 106 -19.93 4.21 -11.02
N LEU A 107 -19.76 5.50 -10.70
CA LEU A 107 -20.82 6.49 -10.78
C LEU A 107 -21.36 6.31 -12.18
N THR A 108 -22.48 5.62 -12.25
CA THR A 108 -23.30 5.51 -13.45
C THR A 108 -23.69 6.94 -13.73
N GLN A 109 -22.89 7.60 -14.56
CA GLN A 109 -23.19 8.91 -15.11
C GLN A 109 -24.58 8.76 -15.74
N PRO A 110 -25.62 9.44 -15.25
CA PRO A 110 -26.88 9.43 -15.97
C PRO A 110 -26.58 9.93 -17.39
N PRO A 111 -27.04 9.23 -18.45
CA PRO A 111 -26.80 9.68 -19.81
C PRO A 111 -27.46 11.05 -19.95
N ASP A 112 -26.68 12.04 -20.37
CA ASP A 112 -27.14 13.22 -21.09
C ASP A 112 -28.47 13.82 -20.59
N GLN A 113 -28.44 14.56 -19.47
CA GLN A 113 -29.26 15.77 -19.44
C GLN A 113 -28.53 16.83 -20.25
N GLU A 114 -28.67 16.69 -21.57
CA GLU A 114 -28.55 17.76 -22.54
C GLU A 114 -29.42 18.92 -22.04
N LEU A 115 -28.80 19.90 -21.38
CA LEU A 115 -29.39 21.20 -21.15
C LEU A 115 -29.61 21.80 -22.54
N GLN A 116 -30.80 21.63 -23.10
CA GLN A 116 -31.21 22.42 -24.26
C GLN A 116 -31.20 23.89 -23.86
N PRO A 117 -30.38 24.76 -24.48
CA PRO A 117 -30.62 26.18 -24.38
C PRO A 117 -31.88 26.48 -25.19
N LEU A 118 -33.00 26.62 -24.46
CA LEU A 118 -34.20 27.23 -25.00
C LEU A 118 -33.85 28.69 -25.37
N ASN A 119 -34.19 29.07 -26.60
CA ASN A 119 -34.18 30.43 -27.17
C ASN A 119 -32.81 31.04 -27.50
N GLN A 120 -32.42 30.95 -28.78
CA GLN A 120 -31.87 32.10 -29.49
C GLN A 120 -32.48 32.22 -30.89
N ALA A 121 -33.29 33.28 -31.08
CA ALA A 121 -33.78 33.74 -32.36
C ALA A 121 -32.69 34.52 -33.12
N PRO A 122 -32.81 34.73 -34.45
CA PRO A 122 -31.70 35.06 -35.32
C PRO A 122 -31.54 36.57 -35.49
N TRP A 123 -30.43 37.14 -35.02
CA TRP A 123 -30.07 38.52 -35.33
C TRP A 123 -28.63 38.61 -35.83
N SER A 124 -28.57 38.98 -37.10
CA SER A 124 -27.44 39.36 -37.93
C SER A 124 -26.61 40.50 -37.35
N GLY A 125 -25.29 40.44 -37.58
CA GLY A 125 -24.49 41.64 -37.86
C GLY A 125 -23.15 41.72 -37.14
N GLY A 126 -22.08 41.93 -37.91
CA GLY A 126 -20.98 42.79 -37.49
C GLY A 126 -19.60 42.16 -37.33
N VAL A 127 -18.82 42.22 -38.41
CA VAL A 127 -17.36 42.32 -38.48
C VAL A 127 -16.70 43.04 -37.29
N SER A 128 -15.56 42.55 -36.80
CA SER A 128 -14.25 43.20 -37.03
C SER A 128 -13.09 42.39 -36.44
N ALA A 129 -11.96 42.46 -37.14
CA ALA A 129 -10.69 41.81 -36.86
C ALA A 129 -9.92 42.46 -35.69
N ALA A 130 -9.05 41.69 -35.05
CA ALA A 130 -7.70 42.12 -34.71
C ALA A 130 -6.83 40.89 -34.38
N ALA A 131 -5.74 40.76 -35.13
CA ALA A 131 -4.67 39.81 -34.91
C ALA A 131 -3.51 40.52 -34.21
N GLU A 132 -2.88 39.85 -33.25
CA GLU A 132 -1.49 40.01 -32.76
C GLU A 132 -1.28 38.87 -31.74
N ALA A 133 -0.51 37.80 -31.97
CA ALA A 133 0.91 37.63 -32.28
C ALA A 133 1.87 37.92 -31.10
N ARG A 134 2.70 36.91 -30.80
CA ARG A 134 4.00 36.89 -30.06
C ARG A 134 3.88 36.83 -28.53
N ASP A 135 4.74 36.18 -27.73
CA ASP A 135 6.09 35.59 -27.83
C ASP A 135 6.19 34.58 -26.63
N ALA A 136 6.72 33.35 -26.77
CA ALA A 136 8.11 32.90 -26.59
C ALA A 136 8.63 32.69 -25.13
N ALA A 137 9.44 31.62 -25.01
CA ALA A 137 10.42 31.23 -23.96
C ALA A 137 9.87 30.58 -22.65
N ALA A 138 10.26 29.39 -22.18
CA ALA A 138 11.54 28.63 -22.05
C ALA A 138 12.15 28.69 -20.62
N GLY A 139 12.53 27.52 -20.08
CA GLY A 139 13.33 27.30 -18.86
C GLY A 139 12.78 26.12 -18.02
N ALA A 140 13.33 24.90 -17.93
CA ALA A 140 14.68 24.38 -17.66
C ALA A 140 15.12 24.45 -16.17
N GLY A 141 15.49 23.29 -15.60
CA GLY A 141 16.18 23.10 -14.31
C GLY A 141 15.34 22.26 -13.31
N GLY A 142 15.70 21.04 -12.90
CA GLY A 142 16.98 20.57 -12.35
C GLY A 142 17.01 20.93 -10.85
N GLY A 143 16.70 20.04 -9.91
CA GLY A 143 17.55 18.93 -9.45
C GLY A 143 17.84 19.12 -7.94
N GLY A 144 17.90 18.03 -7.16
CA GLY A 144 18.50 18.05 -5.82
C GLY A 144 17.62 17.56 -4.67
N SER A 145 17.32 16.26 -4.61
CA SER A 145 16.87 15.61 -3.37
C SER A 145 18.04 15.53 -2.38
N LYS A 146 17.98 16.30 -1.29
CA LYS A 146 18.86 16.11 -0.13
C LYS A 146 18.34 14.93 0.70
N LEU A 147 19.07 13.81 0.67
CA LEU A 147 18.95 12.72 1.63
C LEU A 147 19.51 13.20 2.97
N ALA A 148 18.64 13.32 3.98
CA ALA A 148 19.06 13.47 5.36
C ALA A 148 19.31 12.07 5.94
N VAL A 149 20.58 11.75 6.18
CA VAL A 149 21.00 10.57 6.95
C VAL A 149 20.75 10.88 8.42
N VAL A 150 19.78 10.21 9.03
CA VAL A 150 19.60 10.17 10.48
C VAL A 150 20.40 8.97 10.99
N LEU A 151 21.55 9.24 11.60
CA LEU A 151 22.27 8.28 12.43
C LEU A 151 21.53 8.14 13.76
N CYS A 152 20.94 6.97 14.01
CA CYS A 152 20.52 6.57 15.35
C CYS A 152 21.68 5.82 16.04
N PRO A 153 22.01 6.14 17.30
CA PRO A 153 23.05 5.45 18.06
C PRO A 153 22.63 4.04 18.50
N ASP A 154 23.62 3.16 18.50
CA ASP A 154 23.60 1.75 18.90
C ASP A 154 23.35 1.58 20.42
N PRO A 155 22.30 0.86 20.86
CA PRO A 155 22.09 0.53 22.27
C PRO A 155 22.62 -0.87 22.59
N THR A 156 23.94 -1.10 22.45
CA THR A 156 24.57 -2.35 22.89
C THR A 156 25.76 -2.09 23.82
N SER A 157 25.47 -1.55 25.01
CA SER A 157 26.38 -1.65 26.16
C SER A 157 25.77 -2.61 27.17
N GLY A 158 26.11 -3.89 27.03
CA GLY A 158 25.81 -4.92 28.01
C GLY A 158 26.62 -4.71 29.28
N VAL A 159 25.94 -4.60 30.41
CA VAL A 159 26.56 -4.72 31.74
C VAL A 159 26.18 -6.08 32.31
N HIS A 160 27.22 -6.87 32.49
CA HIS A 160 27.27 -8.22 33.05
C HIS A 160 26.92 -8.17 34.56
N LEU A 161 25.92 -8.93 35.02
CA LEU A 161 25.68 -9.18 36.44
C LEU A 161 26.22 -10.58 36.79
N PRO A 162 27.10 -10.73 37.80
CA PRO A 162 27.46 -12.05 38.31
C PRO A 162 26.37 -12.60 39.25
N ALA A 163 26.11 -13.90 39.12
CA ALA A 163 25.24 -14.66 40.00
C ALA A 163 25.83 -14.79 41.40
N LEU A 164 25.06 -14.44 42.43
CA LEU A 164 25.34 -14.77 43.82
C LEU A 164 24.76 -16.16 44.12
N ALA A 165 25.66 -17.10 44.45
CA ALA A 165 25.32 -18.38 45.02
C ALA A 165 24.96 -18.21 46.50
N THR A 166 23.86 -18.81 46.93
CA THR A 166 23.50 -18.95 48.35
C THR A 166 23.78 -20.39 48.76
N THR A 167 24.69 -20.54 49.73
CA THR A 167 24.90 -21.75 50.54
C THR A 167 23.78 -21.94 51.55
#